data_AF-A0A2V9TZR3-F1
#
_entry.id   AF-A0A2V9TZR3-F1
#
_cell.length_a   1.000
_cell.length_b   1.000
_cell.length_c   1.000
_cell.angle_alpha   90.00
_cell.angle_beta   90.00
_cell.angle_gamma   90.00
#
_symmetry.space_group_name_H-M   'P 1'
#
loop_
_entity.id
_entity.type
_entity.pdbx_description
1 polymer ?
#
loop_
_entity_poly.entity_id
_entity_poly.type
_entity_poly.pdbx_seq_one_letter_code
_entity_poly.pdbx_strand_id
1 'polypeptide(L)'
;MCPGVQQVTSSVREWFNLGVRWFHVFAGIMWVGQTYYFTWLDAQFSKLEKKATAGAPPASVWMVHSGGFYAVGKKQSLEVEPEQVRWFRWEALMTWLSGMVLLFLVYYFTGGLIDTDVADISQGCGIAIGLAVLAGGWLIYDLAARSLVGKSEAAFAGFALVMTAAISWGLLHALSGRAAYIHIGAIFGTIMTANVWFRILPAQRKMITAAAAGAKFDASLSAQAKLRSKHNTFMAVPVVVLMISNHFPVATYGNTYSWEILIALVLVGWAAGKLIRSF
;
A
#
# COMPACT_ATOMS: atom_id res chain seq x y z
N MET A 1 -19.53 -6.45 39.46
CA MET A 1 -19.41 -7.48 38.40
C MET A 1 -18.46 -8.58 38.90
N CYS A 2 -18.76 -9.86 38.68
CA CYS A 2 -17.98 -10.98 39.20
C CYS A 2 -16.60 -11.12 38.49
N PRO A 3 -15.50 -11.39 39.21
CA PRO A 3 -14.14 -11.46 38.64
C PRO A 3 -14.01 -12.44 37.45
N GLY A 4 -14.69 -13.60 37.51
CA GLY A 4 -14.65 -14.61 36.46
C GLY A 4 -15.28 -14.15 35.12
N VAL A 5 -16.29 -13.29 35.17
CA VAL A 5 -16.91 -12.74 33.95
C VAL A 5 -15.97 -11.74 33.27
N GLN A 6 -15.31 -10.87 34.04
CA GLN A 6 -14.31 -9.94 33.50
C GLN A 6 -13.12 -10.65 32.85
N GLN A 7 -12.66 -11.76 33.44
CA GLN A 7 -11.56 -12.55 32.89
C GLN A 7 -11.93 -13.20 31.55
N VAL A 8 -13.11 -13.84 31.46
CA VAL A 8 -13.60 -14.44 30.21
C VAL A 8 -13.79 -13.38 29.12
N THR A 9 -14.37 -12.22 29.46
CA THR A 9 -14.52 -11.10 28.51
C THR A 9 -13.16 -10.56 28.03
N SER A 10 -12.14 -10.51 28.90
CA SER A 10 -10.79 -10.10 28.50
C SER A 10 -10.16 -11.09 27.52
N SER A 11 -10.21 -12.39 27.84
CA SER A 11 -9.63 -13.45 26.99
C SER A 11 -10.26 -13.47 25.59
N VAL A 12 -11.59 -13.34 25.49
CA VAL A 12 -12.28 -13.28 24.18
C VAL A 12 -11.82 -12.07 23.37
N ARG A 13 -11.67 -10.90 24.00
CA ARG A 13 -11.19 -9.68 23.34
C ARG A 13 -9.75 -9.82 22.85
N GLU A 14 -8.89 -10.49 23.61
CA GLU A 14 -7.49 -10.75 23.21
C GLU A 14 -7.40 -11.69 22.01
N TRP A 15 -8.11 -12.81 22.04
CA TRP A 15 -8.17 -13.74 20.91
C TRP A 15 -8.75 -13.09 19.65
N PHE A 16 -9.78 -12.25 19.80
CA PHE A 16 -10.32 -11.49 18.68
C PHE A 16 -9.29 -10.51 18.11
N ASN A 17 -8.61 -9.73 18.96
CA ASN A 17 -7.54 -8.82 18.51
C ASN A 17 -6.43 -9.58 17.79
N LEU A 18 -5.98 -10.71 18.33
CA LEU A 18 -4.98 -11.57 17.72
C LEU A 18 -5.46 -12.09 16.36
N GLY A 19 -6.69 -12.61 16.28
CA GLY A 19 -7.27 -13.13 15.05
C GLY A 19 -7.33 -12.08 13.93
N VAL A 20 -7.78 -10.86 14.24
CA VAL A 20 -7.84 -9.77 13.25
C VAL A 20 -6.42 -9.35 12.80
N ARG A 21 -5.46 -9.25 13.73
CA ARG A 21 -4.05 -8.96 13.39
C ARG A 21 -3.46 -10.03 12.49
N TRP A 22 -3.72 -11.29 12.82
CA TRP A 22 -3.21 -12.42 12.08
C TRP A 22 -3.77 -12.46 10.66
N PHE A 23 -5.08 -12.25 10.52
CA PHE A 23 -5.72 -12.08 9.21
C PHE A 23 -5.13 -10.92 8.42
N HIS A 24 -4.97 -9.75 9.05
CA HIS A 24 -4.42 -8.56 8.40
C HIS A 24 -3.00 -8.79 7.86
N VAL A 25 -2.14 -9.43 8.66
CA VAL A 25 -0.76 -9.78 8.25
C VAL A 25 -0.78 -10.71 7.04
N PHE A 26 -1.60 -11.77 7.05
CA PHE A 26 -1.70 -12.67 5.90
C PHE A 26 -2.26 -11.98 4.65
N ALA A 27 -3.31 -11.17 4.79
CA ALA A 27 -3.84 -10.38 3.68
C ALA A 27 -2.75 -9.46 3.10
N GLY A 28 -1.98 -8.81 3.97
CA GLY A 28 -0.84 -7.99 3.58
C GLY A 28 0.26 -8.76 2.85
N ILE A 29 0.61 -9.97 3.32
CA ILE A 29 1.58 -10.85 2.65
C ILE A 29 1.11 -11.20 1.24
N MET A 30 -0.16 -11.60 1.09
CA MET A 30 -0.72 -11.94 -0.23
C MET A 30 -0.67 -10.73 -1.16
N TRP A 31 -1.07 -9.55 -0.69
CA TRP A 31 -1.12 -8.35 -1.53
C TRP A 31 0.26 -7.78 -1.88
N VAL A 32 1.11 -7.54 -0.88
CA VAL A 32 2.44 -6.95 -1.06
C VAL A 32 3.36 -7.94 -1.78
N GLY A 33 3.29 -9.23 -1.45
CA GLY A 33 4.04 -10.28 -2.14
C GLY A 33 3.69 -10.34 -3.63
N GLN A 34 2.40 -10.30 -3.96
CA GLN A 34 1.96 -10.25 -5.35
C GLN A 34 2.39 -8.96 -6.07
N THR A 35 2.41 -7.82 -5.37
CA THR A 35 2.93 -6.56 -5.90
C THR A 35 4.41 -6.68 -6.31
N TYR A 36 5.24 -7.31 -5.47
CA TYR A 36 6.64 -7.55 -5.80
C TYR A 36 6.81 -8.56 -6.93
N TYR A 37 6.03 -9.64 -6.93
CA TYR A 37 6.06 -10.63 -8.01
C TYR A 37 5.77 -9.98 -9.39
N PHE A 38 4.68 -9.21 -9.52
CA PHE A 38 4.37 -8.54 -10.78
C PHE A 38 5.35 -7.43 -11.13
N THR A 39 5.93 -6.76 -10.13
CA THR A 39 6.98 -5.76 -10.36
C THR A 39 8.23 -6.39 -10.99
N TRP A 40 8.69 -7.51 -10.43
CA TRP A 40 9.81 -8.28 -10.97
C TRP A 40 9.49 -8.83 -12.37
N LEU A 41 8.28 -9.37 -12.56
CA LEU A 41 7.85 -9.91 -13.85
C LEU A 41 7.86 -8.83 -14.94
N ASP A 42 7.34 -7.63 -14.64
CA ASP A 42 7.38 -6.48 -15.55
C ASP A 42 8.82 -6.03 -15.87
N ALA A 43 9.74 -6.10 -14.90
CA ALA A 43 11.14 -5.79 -15.11
C ALA A 43 11.82 -6.80 -16.04
N GLN A 44 11.53 -8.10 -15.89
CA GLN A 44 12.03 -9.14 -16.80
C GLN A 44 11.52 -8.93 -18.23
N PHE A 45 10.21 -8.71 -18.41
CA PHE A 45 9.65 -8.42 -19.73
C PHE A 45 10.29 -7.18 -20.36
N SER A 46 10.46 -6.11 -19.58
CA SER A 46 11.10 -4.88 -20.08
C SER A 46 12.55 -5.13 -20.53
N LYS A 47 13.29 -6.03 -19.87
CA LYS A 47 14.65 -6.42 -20.27
C LYS A 47 14.64 -7.25 -21.56
N LEU A 48 13.71 -8.19 -21.69
CA LEU A 48 13.56 -9.03 -22.87
C LEU A 48 13.12 -8.23 -24.10
N GLU A 49 12.11 -7.36 -23.95
CA GLU A 49 11.60 -6.48 -25.00
C GLU A 49 12.69 -5.54 -25.54
N LYS A 50 13.59 -5.03 -24.68
CA LYS A 50 14.74 -4.20 -25.10
C LYS A 50 15.80 -4.96 -25.89
N LYS A 51 15.93 -6.28 -25.66
CA LYS A 51 16.89 -7.14 -26.36
C LYS A 51 16.30 -7.78 -27.61
N ALA A 52 14.99 -7.75 -27.78
CA ALA A 52 14.31 -8.36 -28.90
C ALA A 52 14.70 -7.68 -30.21
N THR A 53 15.12 -8.46 -31.20
CA THR A 53 15.31 -8.01 -32.58
C THR A 53 13.97 -7.92 -33.30
N ALA A 54 13.88 -7.12 -34.35
CA ALA A 54 12.68 -7.06 -35.18
C ALA A 54 12.30 -8.46 -35.68
N GLY A 55 11.04 -8.87 -35.47
CA GLY A 55 10.53 -10.19 -35.84
C GLY A 55 10.79 -11.32 -34.82
N ALA A 56 11.42 -11.03 -33.67
CA ALA A 56 11.57 -12.03 -32.62
C ALA A 56 10.20 -12.48 -32.05
N PRO A 57 10.06 -13.75 -31.63
CA PRO A 57 8.84 -14.23 -31.00
C PRO A 57 8.53 -13.45 -29.69
N PRO A 58 7.25 -13.43 -29.25
CA PRO A 58 6.87 -12.75 -28.02
C PRO A 58 7.73 -13.19 -26.84
N ALA A 59 8.23 -12.23 -26.08
CA ALA A 59 9.04 -12.50 -24.91
C ALA A 59 8.29 -13.40 -23.91
N SER A 60 8.98 -14.40 -23.38
CA SER A 60 8.50 -15.26 -22.30
C SER A 60 9.48 -15.25 -21.14
N VAL A 61 8.94 -15.19 -19.92
CA VAL A 61 9.70 -15.33 -18.67
C VAL A 61 9.53 -16.75 -18.19
N TRP A 62 10.66 -17.44 -18.03
CA TRP A 62 10.71 -18.79 -17.52
C TRP A 62 10.95 -18.78 -16.01
N MET A 63 10.15 -19.57 -15.29
CA MET A 63 10.18 -19.65 -13.83
C MET A 63 10.13 -21.10 -13.39
N VAL A 64 10.69 -21.37 -12.20
CA VAL A 64 10.61 -22.67 -11.54
C VAL A 64 9.91 -22.50 -10.20
N HIS A 65 8.94 -23.36 -9.92
CA HIS A 65 8.31 -23.45 -8.62
C HIS A 65 7.76 -24.87 -8.42
N SER A 66 7.80 -25.40 -7.20
CA SER A 66 7.22 -26.70 -6.85
C SER A 66 7.45 -27.81 -7.89
N GLY A 67 8.72 -28.09 -8.21
CA GLY A 67 9.12 -29.18 -9.11
C GLY A 67 8.81 -28.98 -10.60
N GLY A 68 8.16 -27.89 -10.99
CA GLY A 68 7.76 -27.61 -12.37
C GLY A 68 8.40 -26.36 -12.97
N PHE A 69 8.49 -26.32 -14.30
CA PHE A 69 8.89 -25.15 -15.07
C PHE A 69 7.65 -24.50 -15.70
N TYR A 70 7.59 -23.17 -15.65
CA TYR A 70 6.49 -22.37 -16.16
C TYR A 70 7.01 -21.31 -17.13
N ALA A 71 6.33 -21.13 -18.26
CA ALA A 71 6.59 -20.05 -19.19
C ALA A 71 5.41 -19.07 -19.16
N VAL A 72 5.68 -17.82 -18.76
CA VAL A 72 4.67 -16.75 -18.76
C VAL A 72 4.99 -15.78 -19.89
N GLY A 73 4.01 -15.56 -20.76
CA GLY A 73 4.08 -14.57 -21.84
C GLY A 73 3.23 -13.34 -21.55
N LYS A 74 3.66 -12.17 -22.01
CA LYS A 74 2.88 -10.94 -21.97
C LYS A 74 2.13 -10.78 -23.29
N LYS A 75 0.79 -10.82 -23.25
CA LYS A 75 -0.08 -10.78 -24.43
C LYS A 75 -0.71 -9.40 -24.62
N GLN A 76 -0.93 -9.00 -25.86
CA GLN A 76 -1.61 -7.75 -26.24
C GLN A 76 -3.10 -7.93 -26.58
N SER A 77 -3.55 -9.17 -26.69
CA SER A 77 -4.94 -9.57 -26.93
C SER A 77 -5.36 -10.64 -25.94
N LEU A 78 -6.67 -10.81 -25.75
CA LEU A 78 -7.21 -11.96 -25.02
C LEU A 78 -7.25 -13.15 -26.00
N GLU A 79 -6.65 -14.27 -25.61
CA GLU A 79 -6.73 -15.57 -26.31
C GLU A 79 -7.69 -16.53 -25.60
N VAL A 80 -8.38 -16.04 -24.57
CA VAL A 80 -9.26 -16.77 -23.65
C VAL A 80 -10.50 -15.92 -23.38
N GLU A 81 -11.56 -16.55 -22.89
CA GLU A 81 -12.78 -15.84 -22.50
C GLU A 81 -12.49 -14.87 -21.33
N PRO A 82 -13.11 -13.68 -21.28
CA PRO A 82 -12.86 -12.66 -20.24
C PRO A 82 -13.02 -13.17 -18.81
N GLU A 83 -13.92 -14.13 -18.58
CA GLU A 83 -14.19 -14.74 -17.26
C GLU A 83 -13.03 -15.60 -16.77
N GLN A 84 -12.20 -16.12 -17.68
CA GLN A 84 -11.01 -16.91 -17.34
C GLN A 84 -9.84 -16.03 -16.86
N VAL A 85 -9.92 -14.70 -17.07
CA VAL A 85 -8.90 -13.76 -16.61
C VAL A 85 -9.04 -13.54 -15.11
N ARG A 86 -8.06 -14.00 -14.33
CA ARG A 86 -8.00 -13.75 -12.88
C ARG A 86 -7.66 -12.27 -12.61
N TRP A 87 -8.46 -11.66 -11.73
CA TRP A 87 -8.23 -10.30 -11.23
C TRP A 87 -7.72 -10.33 -9.80
N PHE A 88 -6.70 -9.52 -9.54
CA PHE A 88 -6.15 -9.34 -8.22
C PHE A 88 -6.62 -8.01 -7.62
N ARG A 89 -7.78 -8.07 -6.96
CA ARG A 89 -8.50 -6.90 -6.42
C ARG A 89 -8.82 -7.03 -4.94
N TRP A 90 -9.02 -8.26 -4.48
CA TRP A 90 -9.51 -8.54 -3.15
C TRP A 90 -8.40 -8.48 -2.11
N GLU A 91 -7.18 -8.82 -2.50
CA GLU A 91 -6.00 -8.84 -1.64
C GLU A 91 -5.74 -7.43 -1.07
N ALA A 92 -5.81 -6.39 -1.91
CA ALA A 92 -5.72 -4.99 -1.49
C ALA A 92 -6.88 -4.55 -0.58
N LEU A 93 -8.11 -4.92 -0.95
CA LEU A 93 -9.29 -4.53 -0.19
C LEU A 93 -9.35 -5.19 1.18
N MET A 94 -9.08 -6.49 1.27
CA MET A 94 -9.11 -7.24 2.52
C MET A 94 -8.01 -6.78 3.47
N THR A 95 -6.82 -6.45 2.96
CA THR A 95 -5.75 -5.84 3.78
C THR A 95 -6.21 -4.49 4.33
N TRP A 96 -6.80 -3.63 3.50
CA TRP A 96 -7.28 -2.32 3.95
C TRP A 96 -8.43 -2.44 4.95
N LEU A 97 -9.45 -3.25 4.67
CA LEU A 97 -10.59 -3.47 5.56
C LEU A 97 -10.14 -3.99 6.93
N SER A 98 -9.31 -5.02 6.96
CA SER A 98 -8.77 -5.53 8.22
C SER A 98 -7.88 -4.51 8.95
N GLY A 99 -7.13 -3.69 8.20
CA GLY A 99 -6.35 -2.58 8.77
C GLY A 99 -7.23 -1.51 9.40
N MET A 100 -8.34 -1.13 8.75
CA MET A 100 -9.33 -0.19 9.29
C MET A 100 -10.02 -0.75 10.54
N VAL A 101 -10.33 -2.05 10.56
CA VAL A 101 -10.84 -2.72 11.76
C VAL A 101 -9.80 -2.65 12.88
N LEU A 102 -8.53 -2.90 12.62
CA LEU A 102 -7.47 -2.76 13.63
C LEU A 102 -7.29 -1.32 14.10
N LEU A 103 -7.36 -0.35 13.20
CA LEU A 103 -7.28 1.07 13.55
C LEU A 103 -8.42 1.45 14.51
N PHE A 104 -9.64 1.02 14.18
CA PHE A 104 -10.80 1.19 15.05
C PHE A 104 -10.61 0.51 16.41
N LEU A 105 -10.29 -0.78 16.43
CA LEU A 105 -10.19 -1.56 17.66
C LEU A 105 -9.11 -1.02 18.59
N VAL A 106 -7.93 -0.70 18.05
CA VAL A 106 -6.73 -0.41 18.84
C VAL A 106 -6.63 1.07 19.22
N TYR A 107 -7.06 1.97 18.35
CA TYR A 107 -6.88 3.40 18.56
C TYR A 107 -8.19 4.11 18.87
N TYR A 108 -9.26 3.82 18.12
CA TYR A 108 -10.50 4.58 18.27
C TYR A 108 -11.36 4.06 19.42
N PHE A 109 -11.31 2.75 19.70
CA PHE A 109 -12.13 2.10 20.72
C PHE A 109 -11.42 1.92 22.07
N THR A 110 -10.14 1.52 22.09
CA THR A 110 -9.43 1.20 23.35
C THR A 110 -8.59 2.34 23.95
N GLY A 111 -8.55 3.52 23.33
CA GLY A 111 -7.93 4.72 23.93
C GLY A 111 -6.42 4.89 23.70
N GLY A 112 -5.82 4.26 22.68
CA GLY A 112 -4.40 4.42 22.33
C GLY A 112 -4.07 5.59 21.39
N LEU A 113 -5.08 6.41 21.05
CA LEU A 113 -4.99 7.45 20.03
C LEU A 113 -4.41 8.76 20.54
N ILE A 114 -4.85 9.20 21.72
CA ILE A 114 -4.51 10.50 22.31
C ILE A 114 -3.45 10.30 23.39
N ASP A 115 -2.53 11.25 23.46
CA ASP A 115 -1.59 11.46 24.55
C ASP A 115 -1.72 12.91 24.99
N THR A 116 -2.16 13.14 26.23
CA THR A 116 -2.42 14.50 26.76
C THR A 116 -1.14 15.30 26.96
N ASP A 117 0.01 14.65 27.06
CA ASP A 117 1.31 15.33 27.11
C ASP A 117 1.74 15.85 25.73
N VAL A 118 1.13 15.33 24.66
CA VAL A 118 1.33 15.79 23.28
C VAL A 118 0.33 16.88 22.91
N ALA A 119 -0.97 16.60 23.10
CA ALA A 119 -2.04 17.54 22.79
C ALA A 119 -3.29 17.27 23.64
N ASP A 120 -3.81 18.33 24.26
CA ASP A 120 -5.08 18.29 25.01
C ASP A 120 -6.28 18.39 24.06
N ILE A 121 -6.57 17.28 23.37
CA ILE A 121 -7.73 17.16 22.47
C ILE A 121 -8.60 15.97 22.86
N SER A 122 -9.89 16.04 22.53
CA SER A 122 -10.80 14.93 22.78
C SER A 122 -10.52 13.73 21.87
N GLN A 123 -10.86 12.51 22.34
CA GLN A 123 -10.82 11.29 21.54
C GLN A 123 -11.58 11.44 20.22
N GLY A 124 -12.75 12.11 20.23
CA GLY A 124 -13.53 12.38 19.02
C GLY A 124 -12.81 13.29 18.02
N CYS A 125 -12.10 14.31 18.51
CA CYS A 125 -11.26 15.16 17.67
C CYS A 125 -10.11 14.35 17.03
N GLY A 126 -9.40 13.52 17.80
CA GLY A 126 -8.34 12.67 17.25
C GLY A 126 -8.85 11.66 16.22
N ILE A 127 -10.04 11.08 16.43
CA ILE A 127 -10.66 10.18 15.43
C ILE A 127 -10.95 10.95 14.15
N ALA A 128 -11.51 12.17 14.26
CA ALA A 128 -11.77 13.02 13.11
C ALA A 128 -10.48 13.37 12.35
N ILE A 129 -9.40 13.73 13.06
CA ILE A 129 -8.06 13.94 12.48
C ILE A 129 -7.60 12.68 11.75
N GLY A 130 -7.62 11.53 12.42
CA GLY A 130 -7.18 10.24 11.87
C GLY A 130 -7.93 9.86 10.58
N LEU A 131 -9.25 10.00 10.55
CA LEU A 131 -10.05 9.73 9.34
C LEU A 131 -9.82 10.78 8.25
N ALA A 132 -9.71 12.06 8.62
CA ALA A 132 -9.47 13.16 7.69
C ALA A 132 -8.13 13.01 6.97
N VAL A 133 -7.06 12.61 7.66
CA VAL A 133 -5.75 12.42 7.02
C VAL A 133 -5.72 11.21 6.08
N LEU A 134 -6.50 10.16 6.34
CA LEU A 134 -6.63 9.03 5.41
C LEU A 134 -7.33 9.45 4.12
N ALA A 135 -8.49 10.09 4.24
CA ALA A 135 -9.27 10.55 3.08
C ALA A 135 -8.55 11.67 2.32
N GLY A 136 -8.10 12.70 3.06
CA GLY A 136 -7.38 13.85 2.53
C GLY A 136 -6.04 13.46 1.92
N GLY A 137 -5.29 12.56 2.56
CA GLY A 137 -4.02 12.04 2.05
C GLY A 137 -4.17 11.39 0.68
N TRP A 138 -5.21 10.56 0.49
CA TRP A 138 -5.52 10.00 -0.82
C TRP A 138 -5.93 11.06 -1.86
N LEU A 139 -6.84 11.97 -1.49
CA LEU A 139 -7.31 13.01 -2.41
C LEU A 139 -6.15 13.91 -2.89
N ILE A 140 -5.33 14.40 -1.96
CA ILE A 140 -4.16 15.23 -2.25
C ILE A 140 -3.18 14.48 -3.16
N TYR A 141 -2.85 13.24 -2.81
CA TYR A 141 -1.97 12.40 -3.63
C TYR A 141 -2.55 12.16 -5.04
N ASP A 142 -3.85 11.86 -5.16
CA ASP A 142 -4.47 11.55 -6.45
C ASP A 142 -4.51 12.76 -7.37
N LEU A 143 -4.83 13.94 -6.81
CA LEU A 143 -4.80 15.22 -7.53
C LEU A 143 -3.38 15.57 -7.96
N ALA A 144 -2.39 15.45 -7.06
CA ALA A 144 -1.00 15.73 -7.37
C ALA A 144 -0.47 14.83 -8.50
N ALA A 145 -0.78 13.53 -8.46
CA ALA A 145 -0.36 12.57 -9.48
C ALA A 145 -1.00 12.83 -10.86
N ARG A 146 -2.11 13.56 -10.91
CA ARG A 146 -2.81 13.95 -12.15
C ARG A 146 -2.48 15.39 -12.60
N SER A 147 -1.74 16.13 -11.78
CA SER A 147 -1.35 17.51 -12.04
C SER A 147 -0.03 17.60 -12.82
N LEU A 148 0.47 18.84 -13.04
CA LEU A 148 1.80 19.08 -13.61
C LEU A 148 2.93 18.48 -12.75
N VAL A 149 2.76 18.42 -11.43
CA VAL A 149 3.72 17.79 -10.51
C VAL A 149 3.88 16.31 -10.85
N GLY A 150 2.79 15.61 -11.15
CA GLY A 150 2.79 14.21 -11.52
C GLY A 150 3.44 13.89 -12.86
N LYS A 151 3.73 14.90 -13.71
CA LYS A 151 4.44 14.72 -14.98
C LYS A 151 5.96 14.57 -14.80
N SER A 152 6.50 14.98 -13.65
CA SER A 152 7.92 14.86 -13.33
C SER A 152 8.10 13.95 -12.13
N GLU A 153 8.84 12.85 -12.30
CA GLU A 153 9.11 11.90 -11.23
C GLU A 153 9.83 12.56 -10.04
N ALA A 154 10.80 13.44 -10.32
CA ALA A 154 11.53 14.16 -9.28
C ALA A 154 10.63 15.17 -8.54
N ALA A 155 9.80 15.92 -9.27
CA ALA A 155 8.87 16.87 -8.65
C ALA A 155 7.83 16.16 -7.78
N PHE A 156 7.29 15.04 -8.27
CA PHE A 156 6.34 14.22 -7.52
C PHE A 156 6.97 13.58 -6.28
N ALA A 157 8.20 13.06 -6.39
CA ALA A 157 8.94 12.52 -5.24
C ALA A 157 9.21 13.61 -4.18
N GLY A 158 9.64 14.80 -4.60
CA GLY A 158 9.83 15.94 -3.70
C GLY A 158 8.54 16.35 -3.00
N PHE A 159 7.44 16.47 -3.76
CA PHE A 159 6.11 16.73 -3.22
C PHE A 159 5.68 15.67 -2.20
N ALA A 160 5.80 14.39 -2.54
CA ALA A 160 5.42 13.29 -1.67
C ALA A 160 6.25 13.28 -0.37
N LEU A 161 7.53 13.61 -0.44
CA LEU A 161 8.41 13.70 0.73
C LEU A 161 7.98 14.86 1.65
N VAL A 162 7.75 16.05 1.10
CA VAL A 162 7.29 17.22 1.86
C VAL A 162 5.93 16.95 2.50
N MET A 163 4.99 16.38 1.76
CA MET A 163 3.67 16.04 2.31
C MET A 163 3.74 14.98 3.40
N THR A 164 4.59 13.95 3.21
CA THR A 164 4.80 12.92 4.24
C THR A 164 5.41 13.55 5.49
N ALA A 165 6.41 14.43 5.35
CA ALA A 165 7.02 15.14 6.49
C ALA A 165 6.02 16.05 7.21
N ALA A 166 5.26 16.85 6.46
CA ALA A 166 4.26 17.76 7.03
C ALA A 166 3.16 17.01 7.80
N ILE A 167 2.62 15.92 7.23
CA ILE A 167 1.59 15.12 7.90
C ILE A 167 2.20 14.36 9.08
N SER A 168 3.41 13.82 8.96
CA SER A 168 4.08 13.12 10.08
C SER A 168 4.31 14.06 11.25
N TRP A 169 4.84 15.25 10.99
CA TRP A 169 5.03 16.29 12.00
C TRP A 169 3.69 16.68 12.62
N GLY A 170 2.66 16.98 11.82
CA GLY A 170 1.35 17.37 12.33
C GLY A 170 0.68 16.29 13.18
N LEU A 171 0.76 15.02 12.77
CA LEU A 171 0.21 13.90 13.54
C LEU A 171 0.99 13.66 14.84
N LEU A 172 2.31 13.83 14.85
CA LEU A 172 3.14 13.72 16.05
C LEU A 172 2.90 14.86 17.06
N HIS A 173 2.29 15.97 16.63
CA HIS A 173 1.87 17.08 17.50
C HIS A 173 0.37 17.03 17.85
N ALA A 174 -0.37 16.01 17.40
CA ALA A 174 -1.81 15.91 17.63
C ALA A 174 -2.23 14.57 18.23
N LEU A 175 -1.51 13.48 17.94
CA LEU A 175 -1.81 12.12 18.38
C LEU A 175 -0.64 11.55 19.17
N SER A 176 -0.85 10.44 19.87
CA SER A 176 0.25 9.68 20.48
C SER A 176 1.26 9.28 19.40
N GLY A 177 2.56 9.26 19.72
CA GLY A 177 3.59 8.96 18.72
C GLY A 177 3.37 7.61 18.01
N ARG A 178 2.92 6.62 18.79
CA ARG A 178 2.53 5.30 18.28
C ARG A 178 1.39 5.40 17.27
N ALA A 179 0.33 6.15 17.60
CA ALA A 179 -0.79 6.36 16.71
C ALA A 179 -0.34 7.11 15.44
N ALA A 180 0.48 8.16 15.57
CA ALA A 180 0.98 8.93 14.44
C ALA A 180 1.69 8.06 13.40
N TYR A 181 2.65 7.21 13.82
CA TYR A 181 3.36 6.29 12.92
C TYR A 181 2.41 5.33 12.21
N ILE A 182 1.45 4.76 12.94
CA ILE A 182 0.48 3.83 12.35
C ILE A 182 -0.48 4.55 11.41
N HIS A 183 -0.85 5.80 11.67
CA HIS A 183 -1.66 6.59 10.75
C HIS A 183 -0.90 6.92 9.46
N ILE A 184 0.41 7.22 9.50
CA ILE A 184 1.20 7.38 8.28
C ILE A 184 1.20 6.09 7.45
N GLY A 185 1.43 4.94 8.09
CA GLY A 185 1.34 3.66 7.40
C GLY A 185 -0.06 3.36 6.85
N ALA A 186 -1.11 3.74 7.58
CA ALA A 186 -2.50 3.61 7.14
C ALA A 186 -2.84 4.57 5.97
N ILE A 187 -2.26 5.77 5.91
CA ILE A 187 -2.39 6.69 4.76
C ILE A 187 -1.79 6.04 3.52
N PHE A 188 -0.57 5.52 3.60
CA PHE A 188 0.05 4.80 2.48
C PHE A 188 -0.78 3.58 2.07
N GLY A 189 -1.23 2.75 3.01
CA GLY A 189 -2.11 1.61 2.72
C GLY A 189 -3.42 2.04 2.04
N THR A 190 -4.03 3.14 2.49
CA THR A 190 -5.25 3.71 1.91
C THR A 190 -5.02 4.20 0.50
N ILE A 191 -3.95 4.97 0.27
CA ILE A 191 -3.54 5.41 -1.07
C ILE A 191 -3.32 4.20 -1.98
N MET A 192 -2.62 3.17 -1.50
CA MET A 192 -2.29 1.98 -2.26
C MET A 192 -3.54 1.19 -2.68
N THR A 193 -4.49 0.99 -1.76
CA THR A 193 -5.76 0.31 -2.07
C THR A 193 -6.63 1.17 -2.99
N ALA A 194 -6.69 2.47 -2.75
CA ALA A 194 -7.44 3.39 -3.61
C ALA A 194 -6.85 3.46 -5.03
N ASN A 195 -5.53 3.38 -5.19
CA ASN A 195 -4.88 3.23 -6.50
C ASN A 195 -5.39 1.99 -7.25
N VAL A 196 -5.51 0.85 -6.55
CA VAL A 196 -6.05 -0.37 -7.13
C VAL A 196 -7.49 -0.15 -7.58
N TRP A 197 -8.36 0.30 -6.69
CA TRP A 197 -9.80 0.31 -6.93
C TRP A 197 -10.28 1.44 -7.84
N PHE A 198 -9.69 2.62 -7.76
CA PHE A 198 -10.16 3.80 -8.50
C PHE A 198 -9.34 4.13 -9.75
N ARG A 199 -8.13 3.58 -9.89
CA ARG A 199 -7.25 3.89 -11.04
C ARG A 199 -6.87 2.65 -11.85
N ILE A 200 -6.43 1.58 -11.21
CA ILE A 200 -5.95 0.37 -11.90
C ILE A 200 -7.12 -0.47 -12.42
N LEU A 201 -8.08 -0.85 -11.56
CA LEU A 201 -9.20 -1.71 -11.96
C LEU A 201 -10.06 -1.10 -13.08
N PRO A 202 -10.43 0.20 -13.06
CA PRO A 202 -11.18 0.80 -14.16
C PRO A 202 -10.43 0.78 -15.48
N ALA A 203 -9.11 1.01 -15.46
CA ALA A 203 -8.26 0.93 -16.66
C ALA A 203 -8.20 -0.51 -17.20
N GLN A 204 -7.97 -1.49 -16.32
CA GLN A 204 -7.96 -2.91 -16.68
C GLN A 204 -9.31 -3.38 -17.24
N ARG A 205 -10.44 -2.88 -16.72
CA ARG A 205 -11.78 -3.22 -17.26
C ARG A 205 -11.92 -2.76 -18.71
N LYS A 206 -11.55 -1.52 -19.00
CA LYS A 206 -11.56 -0.99 -20.36
C LYS A 206 -10.63 -1.78 -21.29
N MET A 207 -9.44 -2.15 -20.81
CA MET A 207 -8.48 -2.95 -21.58
C MET A 207 -9.04 -4.34 -21.91
N ILE A 208 -9.66 -5.02 -20.94
CA ILE A 208 -10.24 -6.35 -21.15
C ILE A 208 -11.45 -6.28 -22.07
N THR A 209 -12.34 -5.29 -21.90
CA THR A 209 -13.48 -5.10 -22.82
C THR A 209 -13.00 -4.86 -24.26
N ALA A 210 -11.99 -4.01 -24.47
CA ALA A 210 -11.44 -3.78 -25.80
C ALA A 210 -10.79 -5.04 -26.38
N ALA A 211 -9.97 -5.75 -25.58
CA ALA A 211 -9.30 -6.97 -26.01
C ALA A 211 -10.29 -8.11 -26.33
N ALA A 212 -11.37 -8.23 -25.56
CA ALA A 212 -12.45 -9.19 -25.80
C ALA A 212 -13.22 -8.89 -27.09
N ALA A 213 -13.33 -7.61 -27.47
CA ALA A 213 -13.90 -7.18 -28.74
C ALA A 213 -12.91 -7.30 -29.93
N GLY A 214 -11.73 -7.90 -29.73
CA GLY A 214 -10.67 -8.00 -30.75
C GLY A 214 -9.99 -6.66 -31.07
N ALA A 215 -10.26 -5.60 -30.31
CA ALA A 215 -9.67 -4.29 -30.51
C ALA A 215 -8.34 -4.15 -29.74
N LYS A 216 -7.41 -3.35 -30.28
CA LYS A 216 -6.23 -2.92 -29.52
C LYS A 216 -6.67 -1.92 -28.45
N PHE A 217 -6.28 -2.16 -27.19
CA PHE A 217 -6.57 -1.23 -26.10
C PHE A 217 -5.62 -0.03 -26.11
N ASP A 218 -6.09 1.10 -25.60
CA ASP A 218 -5.32 2.34 -25.47
C ASP A 218 -4.12 2.15 -24.53
N ALA A 219 -2.91 2.37 -25.05
CA ALA A 219 -1.66 2.28 -24.30
C ALA A 219 -1.60 3.26 -23.12
N SER A 220 -2.33 4.39 -23.19
CA SER A 220 -2.40 5.37 -22.11
C SER A 220 -3.03 4.78 -20.84
N LEU A 221 -3.99 3.87 -20.97
CA LEU A 221 -4.63 3.18 -19.83
C LEU A 221 -3.64 2.28 -19.10
N SER A 222 -2.84 1.54 -19.86
CA SER A 222 -1.79 0.68 -19.30
C SER A 222 -0.71 1.51 -18.61
N ALA A 223 -0.29 2.63 -19.22
CA ALA A 223 0.70 3.54 -18.64
C ALA A 223 0.22 4.15 -17.32
N GLN A 224 -1.04 4.60 -17.26
CA GLN A 224 -1.65 5.14 -16.04
C GLN A 224 -1.74 4.10 -14.92
N ALA A 225 -2.21 2.89 -15.23
CA ALA A 225 -2.27 1.79 -14.26
C ALA A 225 -0.86 1.42 -13.74
N LYS A 226 0.13 1.36 -14.65
CA LYS A 226 1.53 1.07 -14.31
C LYS A 226 2.15 2.15 -13.41
N LEU A 227 1.83 3.43 -13.63
CA LEU A 227 2.31 4.52 -12.78
C LEU A 227 1.80 4.36 -11.34
N ARG A 228 0.51 4.05 -11.16
CA ARG A 228 -0.06 3.81 -9.82
C ARG A 228 0.50 2.57 -9.15
N SER A 229 0.72 1.50 -9.91
CA SER A 229 1.42 0.30 -9.42
C SER A 229 2.84 0.63 -8.96
N LYS A 230 3.58 1.45 -9.74
CA LYS A 230 4.92 1.93 -9.36
C LYS A 230 4.88 2.66 -8.01
N HIS A 231 3.96 3.61 -7.82
CA HIS A 231 3.83 4.31 -6.55
C HIS A 231 3.54 3.35 -5.39
N ASN A 232 2.68 2.34 -5.60
CA ASN A 232 2.42 1.30 -4.60
C ASN A 232 3.70 0.56 -4.19
N THR A 233 4.59 0.23 -5.13
CA THR A 233 5.88 -0.39 -4.78
C THR A 233 6.72 0.48 -3.85
N PHE A 234 6.77 1.80 -4.10
CA PHE A 234 7.55 2.73 -3.26
C PHE A 234 6.93 2.97 -1.88
N MET A 235 5.61 2.80 -1.73
CA MET A 235 4.93 2.89 -0.43
C MET A 235 4.95 1.57 0.35
N ALA A 236 5.05 0.42 -0.31
CA ALA A 236 4.96 -0.89 0.35
C ALA A 236 6.04 -1.11 1.42
N VAL A 237 7.31 -0.78 1.11
CA VAL A 237 8.41 -0.96 2.08
C VAL A 237 8.25 -0.03 3.30
N PRO A 238 8.01 1.30 3.13
CA PRO A 238 7.67 2.18 4.24
C PRO A 238 6.48 1.69 5.09
N VAL A 239 5.40 1.20 4.47
CA VAL A 239 4.24 0.68 5.22
C VAL A 239 4.66 -0.45 6.16
N VAL A 240 5.43 -1.42 5.67
CA VAL A 240 5.84 -2.58 6.47
C VAL A 240 6.66 -2.13 7.69
N VAL A 241 7.64 -1.25 7.51
CA VAL A 241 8.47 -0.79 8.65
C VAL A 241 7.66 0.04 9.65
N LEU A 242 6.71 0.85 9.18
CA LEU A 242 5.82 1.61 10.06
C LEU A 242 4.91 0.69 10.90
N MET A 243 4.44 -0.42 10.32
CA MET A 243 3.66 -1.41 11.10
C MET A 243 4.51 -2.14 12.15
N ILE A 244 5.77 -2.43 11.82
CA ILE A 244 6.74 -3.08 12.73
C ILE A 244 7.22 -2.13 13.83
N SER A 245 7.19 -0.82 13.61
CA SER A 245 7.71 0.20 14.55
C SER A 245 7.16 0.07 15.99
N ASN A 246 5.96 -0.49 16.17
CA ASN A 246 5.36 -0.83 17.47
C ASN A 246 6.23 -1.72 18.35
N HIS A 247 7.16 -2.48 17.77
CA HIS A 247 8.10 -3.34 18.50
C HIS A 247 9.39 -2.63 18.90
N PHE A 248 9.60 -1.39 18.45
CA PHE A 248 10.83 -0.61 18.67
C PHE A 248 10.53 0.85 19.06
N PRO A 249 9.75 1.09 20.14
CA PRO A 249 9.32 2.44 20.53
C PRO A 249 10.47 3.43 20.72
N VAL A 250 11.52 3.02 21.45
CA VAL A 250 12.67 3.87 21.81
C VAL A 250 13.45 4.36 20.57
N ALA A 251 13.53 3.50 19.55
CA ALA A 251 14.25 3.82 18.32
C ALA A 251 13.38 4.56 17.28
N THR A 252 12.06 4.63 17.49
CA THR A 252 11.11 5.15 16.49
C THR A 252 10.26 6.27 17.09
N TYR A 253 8.98 6.02 17.34
CA TYR A 253 8.01 7.05 17.69
C TYR A 253 8.17 7.63 19.09
N GLY A 254 8.88 6.94 19.99
CA GLY A 254 9.20 7.44 21.33
C GLY A 254 10.51 8.24 21.38
N ASN A 255 11.19 8.41 20.24
CA ASN A 255 12.44 9.15 20.17
C ASN A 255 12.19 10.66 19.99
N THR A 256 13.10 11.49 20.51
CA THR A 256 13.07 12.95 20.31
C THR A 256 13.10 13.36 18.84
N TYR A 257 13.74 12.55 17.98
CA TYR A 257 13.82 12.77 16.52
C TYR A 257 12.82 11.90 15.74
N SER A 258 11.65 11.62 16.31
CA SER A 258 10.70 10.65 15.75
C SER A 258 10.27 11.00 14.32
N TRP A 259 9.89 12.24 14.02
CA TRP A 259 9.46 12.58 12.66
C TRP A 259 10.60 12.52 11.64
N GLU A 260 11.84 12.88 12.02
CA GLU A 260 13.02 12.73 11.17
C GLU A 260 13.35 11.27 10.91
N ILE A 261 13.30 10.43 11.94
CA ILE A 261 13.50 8.98 11.84
C ILE A 261 12.45 8.38 10.90
N LEU A 262 11.19 8.78 11.02
CA LEU A 262 10.13 8.34 10.12
C LEU A 262 10.48 8.67 8.66
N ILE A 263 10.92 9.90 8.39
CA ILE A 263 11.29 10.32 7.03
C ILE A 263 12.52 9.58 6.52
N ALA A 264 13.52 9.34 7.37
CA ALA A 264 14.66 8.51 7.02
C ALA A 264 14.23 7.08 6.65
N LEU A 265 13.33 6.46 7.42
CA LEU A 265 12.78 5.14 7.11
C LEU A 265 12.00 5.11 5.80
N VAL A 266 11.24 6.19 5.49
CA VAL A 266 10.55 6.33 4.21
C VAL A 266 11.54 6.40 3.05
N LEU A 267 12.61 7.19 3.17
CA LEU A 267 13.65 7.30 2.15
C LEU A 267 14.42 5.99 1.94
N VAL A 268 14.77 5.29 3.02
CA VAL A 268 15.34 3.93 2.96
C VAL A 268 14.37 2.99 2.24
N GLY A 269 13.08 3.05 2.57
CA GLY A 269 12.04 2.28 1.89
C GLY A 269 11.93 2.61 0.40
N TRP A 270 12.09 3.87 0.01
CA TRP A 270 12.11 4.26 -1.40
C TRP A 270 13.34 3.73 -2.14
N ALA A 271 14.53 3.79 -1.51
CA ALA A 271 15.74 3.21 -2.06
C ALA A 271 15.59 1.68 -2.26
N ALA A 272 15.02 0.98 -1.28
CA ALA A 272 14.68 -0.43 -1.40
C ALA A 272 13.67 -0.70 -2.52
N GLY A 273 12.61 0.12 -2.62
CA GLY A 273 11.63 0.02 -3.71
C GLY A 273 12.26 0.22 -5.09
N LYS A 274 13.21 1.15 -5.23
CA LYS A 274 13.99 1.33 -6.47
C LYS A 274 14.83 0.10 -6.80
N LEU A 275 15.47 -0.49 -5.79
CA LEU A 275 16.28 -1.70 -5.95
C LEU A 275 15.42 -2.90 -6.38
N ILE A 276 14.29 -3.14 -5.73
CA ILE A 276 13.33 -4.22 -6.07
C ILE A 276 12.89 -4.12 -7.53
N ARG A 277 12.69 -2.90 -8.04
CA ARG A 277 12.28 -2.66 -9.43
C ARG A 277 13.39 -2.83 -10.47
N SER A 278 14.65 -2.91 -10.02
CA SER A 278 15.82 -3.03 -10.91
C SER A 278 16.21 -4.49 -11.19
N PHE A 279 15.84 -5.40 -10.30
CA PHE A 279 16.01 -6.84 -10.46
C PHE A 279 15.01 -7.40 -11.46
#